data_AF-A0A2G4I8S0-F1
#
_entry.id   AF-A0A2G4I8S0-F1
#
_cell.length_a   1.000
_cell.length_b   1.000
_cell.length_c   1.000
_cell.angle_alpha   90.00
_cell.angle_beta   90.00
_cell.angle_gamma   90.00
#
_symmetry.space_group_name_H-M   'P 1'
#
loop_
_entity.id
_entity.type
_entity.pdbx_description
1 polymer ?
#
loop_
_entity_poly.entity_id
_entity_poly.type
_entity_poly.pdbx_seq_one_letter_code
_entity_poly.pdbx_strand_id
1 'polypeptide(L)'
;MRWRPALAGLLFVCIADALELGTNSFAAEPPLPSPGFTAVFLRWVSVPKETNRLTVEVSGLSRDTLSALQAPEWAATNWPRLLAVFVEQPGTEPLSMLGEHRIESGLLRFVPAFPLEPGLRYRAVFDAGQLPGAPSTTAGKVTSILQIPVQRERSTTTVTQVYPSADVLPENLLKFYVHFSAPMSRGNIYEHIRLLNAANQPVNLPFLELAEELWSTDMLRLTLFIDPGRIKREVKPLEEIGPALVAGQRFTLLIGGNWKDANGHRMKHAFMKRFTVGPPDREPPDPQRWGYQAPPIRTREPLAIDLAEPLDSALALRMIHVVDESGRAVPGQPFLTERERIWKFLPQHSWKAGHYSLVVETTIEDLAGNNIGKPFEVDVFEGVSKRLERTTVKLPFELR
;
A
#
# COMPACT_ATOMS: atom_id res chain seq x y z
N MET A 1 38.81 -30.86 6.68
CA MET A 1 38.54 -32.27 7.01
C MET A 1 37.20 -32.66 6.39
N ARG A 2 37.24 -33.66 5.50
CA ARG A 2 36.20 -34.54 4.88
C ARG A 2 34.71 -34.19 5.07
N TRP A 3 33.94 -33.94 4.01
CA TRP A 3 33.33 -34.84 2.99
C TRP A 3 32.07 -35.64 3.44
N ARG A 4 30.92 -35.16 2.94
CA ARG A 4 29.90 -35.85 2.11
C ARG A 4 28.92 -36.91 2.70
N PRO A 5 27.78 -37.14 2.01
CA PRO A 5 26.45 -37.47 2.56
C PRO A 5 26.03 -38.93 2.31
N ALA A 6 24.84 -39.34 2.77
CA ALA A 6 24.26 -40.66 2.52
C ALA A 6 23.11 -40.62 1.50
N LEU A 7 23.28 -41.44 0.47
CA LEU A 7 22.33 -41.91 -0.55
C LEU A 7 21.84 -43.32 -0.16
N ALA A 8 20.60 -43.67 -0.51
CA ALA A 8 20.14 -44.99 -0.98
C ALA A 8 18.61 -44.91 -1.20
N GLY A 9 17.96 -45.24 -2.32
CA GLY A 9 18.37 -46.00 -3.50
C GLY A 9 17.97 -47.48 -3.36
N LEU A 10 16.95 -47.93 -4.12
CA LEU A 10 16.67 -49.28 -4.68
C LEU A 10 15.13 -49.48 -4.80
N LEU A 11 14.54 -50.21 -5.75
CA LEU A 11 14.85 -50.61 -7.13
C LEU A 11 13.57 -51.33 -7.66
N PHE A 12 13.43 -51.35 -8.99
CA PHE A 12 12.40 -52.03 -9.80
C PHE A 12 12.22 -53.54 -9.56
N VAL A 13 11.00 -54.05 -9.81
CA VAL A 13 10.78 -55.33 -10.52
C VAL A 13 9.54 -55.20 -11.42
N CYS A 14 9.74 -55.36 -12.73
CA CYS A 14 8.71 -55.70 -13.72
C CYS A 14 8.67 -57.23 -13.87
N ILE A 15 7.48 -57.81 -13.99
CA ILE A 15 7.29 -59.13 -14.61
C ILE A 15 6.13 -58.98 -15.61
N ALA A 16 6.43 -59.28 -16.87
CA ALA A 16 5.47 -59.59 -17.91
C ALA A 16 5.65 -61.07 -18.23
N ASP A 17 4.54 -61.80 -18.39
CA ASP A 17 4.48 -62.99 -19.23
C ASP A 17 3.05 -63.15 -19.76
N ALA A 18 2.96 -63.65 -20.99
CA ALA A 18 1.80 -63.68 -21.86
C ALA A 18 1.43 -65.13 -22.26
N LEU A 19 0.26 -65.23 -22.93
CA LEU A 19 -0.36 -66.36 -23.66
C LEU A 19 -1.17 -67.39 -22.83
N GLU A 20 -2.33 -67.92 -23.25
CA GLU A 20 -3.34 -67.59 -24.27
C GLU A 20 -4.52 -68.59 -24.11
N LEU A 21 -5.64 -68.32 -24.81
CA LEU A 21 -6.75 -69.21 -25.23
C LEU A 21 -7.91 -69.53 -24.25
N GLY A 22 -9.12 -69.15 -24.67
CA GLY A 22 -10.38 -69.67 -24.11
C GLY A 22 -11.62 -68.83 -24.43
N THR A 23 -12.04 -68.86 -25.69
CA THR A 23 -13.31 -68.38 -26.27
C THR A 23 -14.55 -68.38 -25.35
N ASN A 24 -15.30 -67.26 -25.35
CA ASN A 24 -16.70 -67.31 -25.79
C ASN A 24 -17.21 -65.92 -26.22
N SER A 25 -17.60 -65.87 -27.49
CA SER A 25 -18.30 -64.79 -28.16
C SER A 25 -19.75 -64.75 -27.69
N PHE A 26 -20.18 -63.60 -27.19
CA PHE A 26 -21.54 -63.12 -27.40
C PHE A 26 -21.42 -61.72 -27.99
N ALA A 27 -21.70 -61.63 -29.29
CA ALA A 27 -21.87 -60.39 -30.00
C ALA A 27 -23.08 -59.64 -29.43
N ALA A 28 -22.85 -58.44 -28.92
CA ALA A 28 -23.87 -57.40 -28.86
C ALA A 28 -23.53 -56.40 -29.96
N GLU A 29 -24.33 -56.43 -31.02
CA GLU A 29 -24.38 -55.45 -32.10
C GLU A 29 -24.47 -54.03 -31.50
N PRO A 30 -23.73 -53.02 -32.02
CA PRO A 30 -23.79 -51.68 -31.47
C PRO A 30 -25.20 -51.12 -31.66
N PRO A 31 -25.86 -50.60 -30.62
CA PRO A 31 -27.12 -49.89 -30.85
C PRO A 31 -26.80 -48.65 -31.69
N LEU A 32 -27.45 -48.55 -32.85
CA LEU A 32 -27.57 -47.30 -33.59
C LEU A 32 -27.98 -46.18 -32.61
N PRO A 33 -27.42 -44.96 -32.72
CA PRO A 33 -27.70 -43.90 -31.77
C PRO A 33 -29.17 -43.47 -31.88
N SER A 34 -29.93 -43.69 -30.81
CA SER A 34 -31.22 -43.05 -30.60
C SER A 34 -31.03 -41.53 -30.44
N PRO A 35 -31.86 -40.68 -31.08
CA PRO A 35 -31.69 -39.24 -30.98
C PRO A 35 -32.22 -38.74 -29.63
N GLY A 36 -31.44 -37.90 -28.96
CA GLY A 36 -31.96 -36.94 -27.99
C GLY A 36 -31.71 -37.27 -26.52
N PHE A 37 -30.52 -36.92 -26.03
CA PHE A 37 -30.34 -36.08 -24.84
C PHE A 37 -28.93 -35.47 -24.92
N THR A 38 -28.82 -34.28 -25.51
CA THR A 38 -27.62 -33.47 -25.32
C THR A 38 -27.67 -32.96 -23.88
N ALA A 39 -26.76 -33.38 -23.02
CA ALA A 39 -26.73 -32.89 -21.64
C ALA A 39 -26.62 -31.35 -21.64
N VAL A 40 -27.58 -30.68 -21.01
CA VAL A 40 -27.57 -29.21 -20.88
C VAL A 40 -26.67 -28.83 -19.73
N PHE A 41 -25.70 -27.95 -19.98
CA PHE A 41 -24.76 -27.46 -18.97
C PHE A 41 -24.99 -25.98 -18.70
N LEU A 42 -25.13 -25.65 -17.41
CA LEU A 42 -25.27 -24.28 -16.91
C LEU A 42 -23.99 -23.88 -16.17
N ARG A 43 -23.29 -22.85 -16.63
CA ARG A 43 -22.01 -22.41 -16.04
C ARG A 43 -21.91 -20.91 -15.86
N TRP A 44 -21.13 -20.50 -14.88
CA TRP A 44 -20.72 -19.11 -14.68
C TRP A 44 -19.40 -18.85 -15.39
N VAL A 45 -19.32 -17.78 -16.18
CA VAL A 45 -18.13 -17.43 -16.96
C VAL A 45 -17.73 -15.98 -16.67
N SER A 46 -16.48 -15.79 -16.25
CA SER A 46 -15.90 -14.47 -16.04
C SER A 46 -15.73 -13.73 -17.36
N VAL A 47 -16.12 -12.46 -17.41
CA VAL A 47 -15.82 -11.58 -18.54
C VAL A 47 -14.35 -11.13 -18.42
N PRO A 48 -13.50 -11.41 -19.42
CA PRO A 48 -12.10 -10.99 -19.36
C PRO A 48 -11.98 -9.48 -19.17
N LYS A 49 -11.06 -9.06 -18.27
CA LYS A 49 -10.75 -7.64 -17.96
C LYS A 49 -11.84 -6.87 -17.21
N GLU A 50 -12.92 -7.52 -16.77
CA GLU A 50 -13.97 -6.88 -15.96
C GLU A 50 -14.09 -7.55 -14.59
N THR A 51 -13.71 -6.82 -13.55
CA THR A 51 -13.74 -7.31 -12.16
C THR A 51 -15.17 -7.63 -11.73
N ASN A 52 -15.38 -8.83 -11.18
CA ASN A 52 -16.68 -9.32 -10.68
C ASN A 52 -17.82 -9.31 -11.70
N ARG A 53 -17.52 -9.21 -13.00
CA ARG A 53 -18.52 -9.37 -14.05
C ARG A 53 -18.51 -10.81 -14.54
N LEU A 54 -19.60 -11.50 -14.24
CA LEU A 54 -19.83 -12.87 -14.68
C LEU A 54 -21.11 -12.93 -15.50
N THR A 55 -21.09 -13.82 -16.48
CA THR A 55 -22.25 -14.18 -17.29
C THR A 55 -22.62 -15.63 -17.01
N VAL A 56 -23.87 -15.97 -17.25
CA VAL A 56 -24.36 -17.33 -17.13
C VAL A 56 -24.53 -17.89 -18.53
N GLU A 57 -23.92 -19.03 -18.82
CA GLU A 57 -24.00 -19.69 -20.12
C GLU A 57 -24.70 -21.04 -20.01
N VAL A 58 -25.65 -21.27 -20.93
CA VAL A 58 -26.33 -22.53 -21.16
C VAL A 58 -25.82 -23.11 -22.47
N SER A 59 -25.20 -24.29 -22.40
CA SER A 59 -24.69 -25.03 -23.56
C SER A 59 -25.33 -26.40 -23.65
N GLY A 60 -25.25 -27.05 -24.82
CA GLY A 60 -25.92 -28.32 -25.10
C GLY A 60 -27.32 -28.17 -25.71
N LEU A 61 -27.74 -26.97 -26.08
CA LEU A 61 -28.98 -26.75 -26.84
C LEU A 61 -28.77 -27.08 -28.32
N SER A 62 -29.79 -27.67 -28.96
CA SER A 62 -29.77 -27.95 -30.40
C SER A 62 -29.81 -26.66 -31.22
N ARG A 63 -29.31 -26.69 -32.47
CA ARG A 63 -29.37 -25.53 -33.36
C ARG A 63 -30.81 -25.07 -33.62
N ASP A 64 -31.72 -26.02 -33.83
CA ASP A 64 -33.13 -25.73 -34.09
C ASP A 64 -33.78 -25.04 -32.89
N THR A 65 -33.45 -25.49 -31.66
CA THR A 65 -33.91 -24.85 -30.42
C THR A 65 -33.38 -23.42 -30.29
N LEU A 66 -32.09 -23.19 -30.59
CA LEU A 66 -31.50 -21.85 -30.53
C LEU A 66 -32.12 -20.92 -31.59
N SER A 67 -32.36 -21.41 -32.81
CA SER A 67 -33.05 -20.66 -33.86
C SER A 67 -34.48 -20.30 -33.46
N ALA A 68 -35.23 -21.23 -32.84
CA ALA A 68 -36.58 -20.96 -32.34
C ALA A 68 -36.61 -19.89 -31.22
N LEU A 69 -35.58 -19.84 -30.37
CA LEU A 69 -35.45 -18.81 -29.33
C LEU A 69 -35.05 -17.43 -29.88
N GLN A 70 -34.49 -17.35 -31.09
CA GLN A 70 -34.21 -16.10 -31.80
C GLN A 70 -35.38 -15.62 -32.66
N ALA A 71 -36.42 -16.45 -32.81
CA ALA A 71 -37.56 -16.15 -33.66
C ALA A 71 -38.39 -14.98 -33.08
N PRO A 72 -38.96 -14.09 -33.91
CA PRO A 72 -39.76 -12.95 -33.45
C PRO A 72 -40.96 -13.34 -32.57
N GLU A 73 -41.46 -14.56 -32.70
CA GLU A 73 -42.57 -15.12 -31.93
C GLU A 73 -42.19 -15.43 -30.48
N TRP A 74 -40.90 -15.47 -30.14
CA TRP A 74 -40.42 -15.66 -28.78
C TRP A 74 -40.55 -14.38 -27.96
N ALA A 75 -41.65 -14.25 -27.23
CA ALA A 75 -41.93 -13.07 -26.41
C ALA A 75 -40.88 -12.86 -25.30
N ALA A 76 -40.48 -11.60 -25.08
CA ALA A 76 -39.48 -11.25 -24.08
C ALA A 76 -39.84 -11.69 -22.65
N THR A 77 -41.14 -11.82 -22.35
CA THR A 77 -41.67 -12.30 -21.06
C THR A 77 -41.37 -13.77 -20.77
N ASN A 78 -40.97 -14.55 -21.79
CA ASN A 78 -40.60 -15.96 -21.62
C ASN A 78 -39.16 -16.13 -21.14
N TRP A 79 -38.28 -15.14 -21.37
CA TRP A 79 -36.87 -15.24 -21.00
C TRP A 79 -36.62 -15.46 -19.50
N PRO A 80 -37.26 -14.72 -18.57
CA PRO A 80 -37.09 -14.97 -17.14
C PRO A 80 -37.66 -16.31 -16.68
N ARG A 81 -38.55 -16.94 -17.45
CA ARG A 81 -39.07 -18.29 -17.14
C ARG A 81 -38.09 -19.37 -17.59
N LEU A 82 -37.42 -19.14 -18.72
CA LEU A 82 -36.45 -20.07 -19.31
C LEU A 82 -35.09 -20.04 -18.59
N LEU A 83 -34.54 -18.86 -18.34
CA LEU A 83 -33.25 -18.67 -17.67
C LEU A 83 -33.33 -17.47 -16.74
N ALA A 84 -33.23 -17.70 -15.44
CA ALA A 84 -33.23 -16.63 -14.44
C ALA A 84 -32.00 -16.73 -13.54
N VAL A 85 -31.53 -15.57 -13.08
CA VAL A 85 -30.49 -15.46 -12.06
C VAL A 85 -31.08 -14.78 -10.85
N PHE A 86 -30.88 -15.36 -9.68
CA PHE A 86 -31.36 -14.84 -8.41
C PHE A 86 -30.17 -14.49 -7.50
N VAL A 87 -30.30 -13.41 -6.75
CA VAL A 87 -29.45 -13.14 -5.59
C VAL A 87 -30.14 -13.66 -4.33
N GLU A 88 -29.43 -14.47 -3.56
CA GLU A 88 -29.90 -15.06 -2.30
C GLU A 88 -29.24 -14.32 -1.14
N GLN A 89 -30.06 -13.69 -0.29
CA GLN A 89 -29.60 -13.11 0.96
C GLN A 89 -30.23 -13.88 2.13
N PRO A 90 -29.50 -14.10 3.24
CA PRO A 90 -30.06 -14.77 4.41
C PRO A 90 -31.28 -14.00 4.96
N GLY A 91 -32.40 -14.70 5.14
CA GLY A 91 -33.61 -14.13 5.75
C GLY A 91 -34.52 -13.34 4.80
N THR A 92 -34.23 -13.30 3.50
CA THR A 92 -35.10 -12.68 2.49
C THR A 92 -35.41 -13.64 1.34
N GLU A 93 -36.50 -13.39 0.62
CA GLU A 93 -36.80 -14.15 -0.59
C GLU A 93 -35.78 -13.86 -1.70
N PRO A 94 -35.40 -14.86 -2.53
CA PRO A 94 -34.44 -14.65 -3.61
C PRO A 94 -34.95 -13.59 -4.61
N LEU A 95 -34.15 -12.55 -4.84
CA LEU A 95 -34.49 -11.47 -5.77
C LEU A 95 -33.98 -11.81 -7.17
N SER A 96 -34.85 -11.71 -8.18
CA SER A 96 -34.45 -11.89 -9.58
C SER A 96 -33.56 -10.74 -10.03
N MET A 97 -32.43 -11.07 -10.64
CA MET A 97 -31.52 -10.09 -11.23
C MET A 97 -32.04 -9.63 -12.59
N LEU A 98 -31.91 -8.33 -12.84
CA LEU A 98 -32.08 -7.76 -14.18
C LEU A 98 -30.86 -8.09 -15.04
N GLY A 99 -31.10 -8.34 -16.32
CA GLY A 99 -30.05 -8.64 -17.29
C GLY A 99 -30.63 -8.92 -18.67
N GLU A 100 -29.74 -9.19 -19.62
CA GLU A 100 -30.07 -9.46 -21.01
C GLU A 100 -29.77 -10.91 -21.39
N HIS A 101 -30.70 -11.53 -22.12
CA HIS A 101 -30.50 -12.84 -22.74
C HIS A 101 -29.98 -12.65 -24.15
N ARG A 102 -28.91 -13.36 -24.50
CA ARG A 102 -28.30 -13.32 -25.83
C ARG A 102 -28.02 -14.73 -26.31
N ILE A 103 -28.29 -14.99 -27.59
CA ILE A 103 -27.87 -16.22 -28.25
C ILE A 103 -26.69 -15.89 -29.13
N GLU A 104 -25.53 -16.40 -28.78
CA GLU A 104 -24.26 -16.11 -29.44
C GLU A 104 -23.44 -17.40 -29.47
N SER A 105 -22.70 -17.64 -30.56
CA SER A 105 -21.75 -18.77 -30.66
C SER A 105 -22.33 -20.16 -30.33
N GLY A 106 -23.62 -20.38 -30.61
CA GLY A 106 -24.29 -21.68 -30.37
C GLY A 106 -24.64 -21.95 -28.89
N LEU A 107 -24.70 -20.91 -28.06
CA LEU A 107 -25.13 -21.01 -26.66
C LEU A 107 -26.14 -19.90 -26.31
N LEU A 108 -26.87 -20.10 -25.20
CA LEU A 108 -27.70 -19.08 -24.59
C LEU A 108 -26.94 -18.46 -23.42
N ARG A 109 -26.78 -17.15 -23.41
CA ARG A 109 -26.08 -16.37 -22.38
C ARG A 109 -27.04 -15.42 -21.68
N PHE A 110 -26.94 -15.31 -20.36
CA PHE A 110 -27.52 -14.23 -19.58
C PHE A 110 -26.42 -13.30 -19.07
N VAL A 111 -26.58 -12.01 -19.35
CA VAL A 111 -25.66 -10.94 -18.94
C VAL A 111 -26.35 -10.09 -17.87
N PRO A 112 -25.96 -10.21 -16.59
CA PRO A 112 -26.49 -9.35 -15.54
C PRO A 112 -26.25 -7.86 -15.85
N ALA A 113 -27.25 -7.03 -15.55
CA ALA A 113 -27.16 -5.58 -15.74
C ALA A 113 -26.11 -4.92 -14.81
N PHE A 114 -25.81 -5.57 -13.69
CA PHE A 114 -24.85 -5.09 -12.68
C PHE A 114 -23.79 -6.15 -12.36
N PRO A 115 -22.55 -5.75 -12.02
CA PRO A 115 -21.53 -6.66 -11.50
C PRO A 115 -22.01 -7.40 -10.23
N LEU A 116 -21.46 -8.58 -9.98
CA LEU A 116 -21.78 -9.36 -8.78
C LEU A 116 -21.03 -8.79 -7.57
N GLU A 117 -21.67 -8.82 -6.40
CA GLU A 117 -21.12 -8.30 -5.16
C GLU A 117 -20.40 -9.42 -4.38
N PRO A 118 -19.18 -9.15 -3.87
CA PRO A 118 -18.50 -10.06 -2.96
C PRO A 118 -19.32 -10.37 -1.71
N GLY A 119 -19.33 -11.63 -1.30
CA GLY A 119 -20.07 -12.10 -0.12
C GLY A 119 -21.52 -12.53 -0.38
N LEU A 120 -22.07 -12.23 -1.55
CA LEU A 120 -23.41 -12.68 -1.92
C LEU A 120 -23.40 -14.04 -2.62
N ARG A 121 -24.53 -14.75 -2.50
CA ARG A 121 -24.77 -16.03 -3.14
C ARG A 121 -25.74 -15.83 -4.31
N TYR A 122 -25.37 -16.34 -5.47
CA TYR A 122 -26.14 -16.23 -6.70
C TYR A 122 -26.57 -17.61 -7.17
N ARG A 123 -27.82 -17.74 -7.61
CA ARG A 123 -28.38 -18.98 -8.16
C ARG A 123 -28.90 -18.73 -9.56
N ALA A 124 -28.29 -19.38 -10.54
CA ALA A 124 -28.82 -19.46 -11.90
C ALA A 124 -29.74 -20.67 -12.00
N VAL A 125 -30.89 -20.51 -12.67
CA VAL A 125 -31.89 -21.54 -12.91
C VAL A 125 -32.25 -21.54 -14.39
N PHE A 126 -32.05 -22.67 -15.06
CA PHE A 126 -32.50 -22.93 -16.41
C PHE A 126 -33.62 -23.97 -16.38
N ASP A 127 -34.78 -23.67 -16.96
CA ASP A 127 -35.93 -24.57 -17.01
C ASP A 127 -36.13 -25.11 -18.44
N ALA A 128 -35.67 -26.34 -18.68
CA ALA A 128 -35.76 -26.97 -20.00
C ALA A 128 -37.21 -27.20 -20.46
N GLY A 129 -38.17 -27.26 -19.54
CA GLY A 129 -39.60 -27.40 -19.85
C GLY A 129 -40.22 -26.13 -20.45
N GLN A 130 -39.52 -25.00 -20.38
CA GLN A 130 -39.94 -23.75 -21.03
C GLN A 130 -39.40 -23.60 -22.45
N LEU A 131 -38.63 -24.56 -22.99
CA LEU A 131 -38.11 -24.48 -24.35
C LEU A 131 -39.24 -24.57 -25.40
N PRO A 132 -39.12 -23.86 -26.54
CA PRO A 132 -40.05 -23.99 -27.66
C PRO A 132 -40.17 -25.44 -28.14
N GLY A 133 -41.39 -25.98 -28.20
CA GLY A 133 -41.64 -27.34 -28.67
C GLY A 133 -41.20 -28.45 -27.72
N ALA A 134 -40.86 -28.14 -26.46
CA ALA A 134 -40.51 -29.14 -25.47
C ALA A 134 -41.71 -30.08 -25.19
N PRO A 135 -41.56 -31.41 -25.30
CA PRO A 135 -42.61 -32.32 -24.89
C PRO A 135 -42.83 -32.20 -23.37
N SER A 136 -44.05 -32.41 -22.90
CA SER A 136 -44.41 -32.29 -21.47
C SER A 136 -43.61 -33.21 -20.54
N THR A 137 -42.89 -34.19 -21.10
CA THR A 137 -41.98 -35.11 -20.39
C THR A 137 -40.57 -34.55 -20.19
N THR A 138 -40.19 -33.45 -20.86
CA THR A 138 -38.91 -32.75 -20.66
C THR A 138 -39.01 -31.84 -19.44
N ALA A 139 -39.15 -32.44 -18.25
CA ALA A 139 -39.15 -31.74 -16.99
C ALA A 139 -37.75 -31.77 -16.39
N GLY A 140 -37.00 -30.67 -16.51
CA GLY A 140 -35.66 -30.57 -15.95
C GLY A 140 -35.27 -29.14 -15.66
N LYS A 141 -35.17 -28.79 -14.38
CA LYS A 141 -34.54 -27.54 -13.93
C LYS A 141 -33.07 -27.82 -13.64
N VAL A 142 -32.18 -27.14 -14.35
CA VAL A 142 -30.74 -27.15 -14.10
C VAL A 142 -30.41 -25.92 -13.25
N THR A 143 -29.73 -26.11 -12.13
CA THR A 143 -29.34 -25.00 -11.25
C THR A 143 -27.82 -24.96 -11.09
N SER A 144 -27.27 -23.74 -11.01
CA SER A 144 -25.86 -23.51 -10.73
C SER A 144 -25.73 -22.40 -9.70
N ILE A 145 -25.06 -22.71 -8.60
CA ILE A 145 -24.83 -21.77 -7.50
C ILE A 145 -23.41 -21.21 -7.61
N LEU A 146 -23.27 -19.90 -7.44
CA LEU A 146 -22.01 -19.20 -7.34
C LEU A 146 -22.01 -18.39 -6.05
N GLN A 147 -21.00 -18.59 -5.22
CA GLN A 147 -20.75 -17.74 -4.06
C GLN A 147 -19.49 -16.92 -4.33
N ILE A 148 -19.64 -15.59 -4.38
CA ILE A 148 -18.47 -14.72 -4.51
C ILE A 148 -17.82 -14.62 -3.13
N PRO A 149 -16.54 -14.99 -2.94
CA PRO A 149 -15.90 -14.88 -1.65
C PRO A 149 -15.79 -13.41 -1.24
N VAL A 150 -16.04 -13.12 0.05
CA VAL A 150 -15.72 -11.80 0.62
C VAL A 150 -14.21 -11.61 0.50
N GLN A 151 -13.77 -10.66 -0.33
CA GLN A 151 -12.38 -10.22 -0.26
C GLN A 151 -12.21 -9.47 1.05
N ARG A 152 -11.51 -10.09 2.01
CA ARG A 152 -11.11 -9.40 3.24
C ARG A 152 -10.18 -8.25 2.84
N GLU A 153 -10.52 -7.01 3.20
CA GLU A 153 -9.58 -5.89 3.16
C GLU A 153 -8.31 -6.33 3.89
N ARG A 154 -7.20 -6.49 3.17
CA ARG A 154 -5.91 -6.80 3.79
C ARG A 154 -5.25 -5.49 4.16
N SER A 155 -5.58 -4.99 5.34
CA SER A 155 -4.90 -3.85 5.94
C SER A 155 -3.45 -4.18 6.27
N THR A 156 -2.56 -4.01 5.29
CA THR A 156 -1.11 -4.27 5.42
C THR A 156 -0.30 -3.02 5.71
N THR A 157 -0.85 -1.85 5.39
CA THR A 157 -0.15 -0.57 5.50
C THR A 157 0.06 -0.15 6.95
N THR A 158 1.27 0.22 7.31
CA THR A 158 1.67 0.63 8.67
C THR A 158 2.52 1.90 8.63
N VAL A 159 2.53 2.67 9.72
CA VAL A 159 3.60 3.66 9.94
C VAL A 159 4.90 2.91 10.22
N THR A 160 5.93 3.17 9.42
CA THR A 160 7.25 2.55 9.58
C THR A 160 8.16 3.36 10.48
N GLN A 161 8.02 4.69 10.47
CA GLN A 161 8.83 5.58 11.29
C GLN A 161 8.18 6.96 11.45
N VAL A 162 8.43 7.62 12.58
CA VAL A 162 8.16 9.04 12.77
C VAL A 162 9.43 9.75 13.20
N TYR A 163 9.78 10.82 12.48
CA TYR A 163 10.85 11.74 12.86
C TYR A 163 10.27 13.06 13.38
N PRO A 164 10.91 13.69 14.39
CA PRO A 164 12.12 13.22 15.06
C PRO A 164 11.86 11.97 15.91
N SER A 165 12.82 11.05 15.98
CA SER A 165 12.63 9.79 16.70
C SER A 165 12.84 9.95 18.22
N ALA A 166 13.46 11.05 18.65
CA ALA A 166 13.70 11.36 20.06
C ALA A 166 12.44 11.41 20.94
N ASP A 167 12.62 11.04 22.21
CA ASP A 167 11.56 11.02 23.24
C ASP A 167 11.39 12.38 23.93
N VAL A 168 12.36 13.28 23.75
CA VAL A 168 12.32 14.68 24.21
C VAL A 168 12.47 15.59 22.99
N LEU A 169 11.50 16.47 22.76
CA LEU A 169 11.45 17.37 21.61
C LEU A 169 11.40 18.83 22.10
N PRO A 170 11.97 19.80 21.37
CA PRO A 170 11.95 21.20 21.80
C PRO A 170 10.53 21.78 21.73
N GLU A 171 10.26 22.79 22.56
CA GLU A 171 8.95 23.48 22.58
C GLU A 171 8.60 24.11 21.22
N ASN A 172 9.61 24.58 20.50
CA ASN A 172 9.50 25.16 19.16
C ASN A 172 9.83 24.16 18.05
N LEU A 173 9.56 22.86 18.25
CA LEU A 173 9.66 21.86 17.20
C LEU A 173 8.94 22.32 15.92
N LEU A 174 9.62 22.28 14.78
CA LEU A 174 9.09 22.81 13.53
C LEU A 174 8.15 21.83 12.82
N LYS A 175 8.53 20.55 12.73
CA LYS A 175 7.81 19.56 11.90
C LYS A 175 8.05 18.12 12.33
N PHE A 176 7.13 17.26 11.88
CA PHE A 176 7.28 15.81 11.87
C PHE A 176 7.40 15.28 10.45
N TYR A 177 8.10 14.15 10.30
CA TYR A 177 7.96 13.29 9.12
C TYR A 177 7.30 11.97 9.53
N VAL A 178 6.24 11.58 8.82
CA VAL A 178 5.57 10.29 9.04
C VAL A 178 5.82 9.42 7.81
N HIS A 179 6.50 8.29 8.02
CA HIS A 179 6.82 7.32 6.98
C HIS A 179 5.86 6.14 7.02
N PHE A 180 5.43 5.68 5.85
CA PHE A 180 4.49 4.58 5.67
C PHE A 180 5.14 3.43 4.91
N SER A 181 4.61 2.22 5.10
CA SER A 181 5.06 1.02 4.38
C SER A 181 4.50 0.89 2.96
N ALA A 182 3.52 1.73 2.60
CA ALA A 182 2.89 1.77 1.28
C ALA A 182 2.34 3.18 0.99
N PRO A 183 2.14 3.55 -0.29
CA PRO A 183 1.63 4.86 -0.68
C PRO A 183 0.28 5.17 -0.02
N MET A 184 0.14 6.34 0.60
CA MET A 184 -1.10 6.75 1.27
C MET A 184 -2.08 7.47 0.35
N SER A 185 -3.37 7.49 0.71
CA SER A 185 -4.35 8.32 0.01
C SER A 185 -4.12 9.81 0.32
N ARG A 186 -4.29 10.67 -0.70
CA ARG A 186 -4.29 12.14 -0.54
C ARG A 186 -5.63 12.63 0.01
N GLY A 187 -5.58 13.80 0.65
CA GLY A 187 -6.74 14.52 1.15
C GLY A 187 -7.04 14.22 2.62
N ASN A 188 -7.43 15.27 3.34
CA ASN A 188 -7.93 15.21 4.71
C ASN A 188 -6.94 14.61 5.72
N ILE A 189 -5.62 14.79 5.54
CA ILE A 189 -4.62 14.28 6.50
C ILE A 189 -4.92 14.67 7.96
N TYR A 190 -5.47 15.87 8.19
CA TYR A 190 -5.75 16.42 9.52
C TYR A 190 -6.92 15.71 10.23
N GLU A 191 -7.78 14.98 9.51
CA GLU A 191 -8.79 14.12 10.12
C GLU A 191 -8.18 12.86 10.76
N HIS A 192 -7.03 12.43 10.24
CA HIS A 192 -6.36 11.21 10.62
C HIS A 192 -5.21 11.41 11.60
N ILE A 193 -4.76 12.66 11.79
CA ILE A 193 -3.62 13.00 12.64
C ILE A 193 -4.08 13.90 13.77
N ARG A 194 -3.73 13.53 15.01
CA ARG A 194 -4.04 14.33 16.19
C ARG A 194 -2.82 14.47 17.09
N LEU A 195 -2.65 15.65 17.66
CA LEU A 195 -1.76 15.85 18.80
C LEU A 195 -2.61 15.83 20.07
N LEU A 196 -2.25 14.98 21.03
CA LEU A 196 -2.95 14.83 22.31
C LEU A 196 -2.06 15.33 23.44
N ASN A 197 -2.63 16.04 24.40
CA ASN A 197 -1.94 16.47 25.62
C ASN A 197 -1.83 15.31 26.65
N ALA A 198 -1.26 15.59 27.82
CA ALA A 198 -1.08 14.62 28.90
C ALA A 198 -2.41 14.03 29.45
N ALA A 199 -3.54 14.73 29.26
CA ALA A 199 -4.88 14.27 29.61
C ALA A 199 -5.58 13.50 28.46
N ASN A 200 -4.86 13.18 27.38
CA ASN A 200 -5.38 12.59 26.14
C ASN A 200 -6.44 13.45 25.43
N GLN A 201 -6.46 14.75 25.70
CA GLN A 201 -7.34 15.69 25.00
C GLN A 201 -6.63 16.22 23.74
N PRO A 202 -7.35 16.40 22.62
CA PRO A 202 -6.79 17.01 21.43
C PRO A 202 -6.25 18.41 21.72
N VAL A 203 -5.03 18.70 21.31
CA VAL A 203 -4.50 20.05 21.24
C VAL A 203 -5.27 20.79 20.15
N ASN A 204 -5.75 21.99 20.44
CA ASN A 204 -6.48 22.80 19.48
C ASN A 204 -5.53 23.29 18.37
N LEU A 205 -5.89 23.06 17.10
CA LEU A 205 -5.18 23.51 15.88
C LEU A 205 -3.63 23.50 15.99
N PRO A 206 -2.99 22.34 16.21
CA PRO A 206 -1.55 22.27 16.47
C PRO A 206 -0.70 22.30 15.19
N PHE A 207 -1.30 22.05 14.03
CA PHE A 207 -0.59 21.90 12.75
C PHE A 207 -0.94 23.04 11.80
N LEU A 208 0.00 23.38 10.93
CA LEU A 208 -0.27 24.25 9.80
C LEU A 208 -1.13 23.50 8.78
N GLU A 209 -2.40 23.87 8.67
CA GLU A 209 -3.33 23.29 7.70
C GLU A 209 -3.14 23.92 6.31
N LEU A 210 -2.63 23.12 5.37
CA LEU A 210 -2.36 23.53 3.99
C LEU A 210 -3.38 22.89 3.05
N ALA A 211 -3.82 23.63 2.03
CA ALA A 211 -4.65 23.09 0.96
C ALA A 211 -3.89 22.02 0.13
N GLU A 212 -2.59 22.22 -0.06
CA GLU A 212 -1.69 21.25 -0.68
C GLU A 212 -0.89 20.51 0.39
N GLU A 213 -1.19 19.23 0.57
CA GLU A 213 -0.51 18.36 1.52
C GLU A 213 0.93 18.07 1.09
N LEU A 214 1.86 18.09 2.05
CA LEU A 214 3.30 17.99 1.78
C LEU A 214 3.81 16.55 1.77
N TRP A 215 3.39 15.80 0.76
CA TRP A 215 3.85 14.43 0.51
C TRP A 215 5.15 14.38 -0.30
N SER A 216 5.96 13.35 -0.05
CA SER A 216 6.95 12.89 -1.03
C SER A 216 6.27 12.41 -2.32
N THR A 217 7.01 12.40 -3.43
CA THR A 217 6.48 12.01 -4.74
C THR A 217 5.91 10.58 -4.77
N ASP A 218 6.51 9.68 -3.99
CA ASP A 218 6.08 8.28 -3.85
C ASP A 218 4.93 8.08 -2.84
N MET A 219 4.45 9.15 -2.19
CA MET A 219 3.40 9.12 -1.18
C MET A 219 3.74 8.27 0.06
N LEU A 220 5.03 8.00 0.30
CA LEU A 220 5.50 7.21 1.44
C LEU A 220 5.91 8.04 2.65
N ARG A 221 6.09 9.36 2.49
CA ARG A 221 6.46 10.28 3.57
C ARG A 221 5.58 11.52 3.55
N LEU A 222 4.88 11.77 4.64
CA LEU A 222 4.20 13.04 4.91
C LEU A 222 5.11 13.95 5.71
N THR A 223 5.21 15.23 5.31
CA THR A 223 5.78 16.31 6.12
C THR A 223 4.65 17.06 6.81
N LEU A 224 4.67 17.11 8.14
CA LEU A 224 3.63 17.72 8.96
C LEU A 224 4.24 18.87 9.78
N PHE A 225 3.94 20.11 9.40
CA PHE A 225 4.39 21.28 10.14
C PHE A 225 3.52 21.51 11.37
N ILE A 226 4.17 21.82 12.49
CA ILE A 226 3.50 22.51 13.61
C ILE A 226 3.26 23.95 13.15
N ASP A 227 2.10 24.52 13.49
CA ASP A 227 1.74 25.86 13.04
C ASP A 227 2.82 26.89 13.44
N PRO A 228 3.53 27.52 12.48
CA PRO A 228 4.57 28.50 12.78
C PRO A 228 4.07 29.71 13.56
N GLY A 229 2.78 30.07 13.43
CA GLY A 229 2.14 31.13 14.21
C GLY A 229 2.02 30.81 15.70
N ARG A 230 2.20 29.53 16.07
CA ARG A 230 2.25 29.03 17.46
C ARG A 230 3.68 28.80 17.96
N ILE A 231 4.69 29.07 17.12
CA ILE A 231 6.11 28.86 17.39
C ILE A 231 6.85 30.20 17.50
N LYS A 232 6.64 31.11 16.54
CA LYS A 232 7.29 32.42 16.52
C LYS A 232 6.64 33.37 17.55
N ARG A 233 7.48 34.13 18.27
CA ARG A 233 7.05 35.22 19.16
C ARG A 233 6.48 36.38 18.34
N GLU A 234 5.57 37.15 18.94
CA GLU A 234 4.97 38.37 18.35
C GLU A 234 4.06 38.14 17.12
N VAL A 235 3.55 36.92 16.96
CA VAL A 235 2.51 36.58 15.97
C VAL A 235 1.21 36.26 16.72
N LYS A 236 0.09 36.88 16.30
CA LYS A 236 -1.23 36.83 16.98
C LYS A 236 -1.68 35.45 17.53
N PRO A 237 -1.48 34.31 16.83
CA PRO A 237 -1.95 33.01 17.32
C PRO A 237 -1.27 32.51 18.60
N LEU A 238 0.01 32.86 18.83
CA LEU A 238 0.71 32.51 20.07
C LEU A 238 0.12 33.25 21.28
N GLU A 239 -0.32 34.49 21.08
CA GLU A 239 -0.91 35.34 22.13
C GLU A 239 -2.37 34.96 22.43
N GLU A 240 -3.12 34.50 21.43
CA GLU A 240 -4.55 34.17 21.57
C GLU A 240 -4.82 32.72 22.01
N ILE A 241 -3.95 31.75 21.63
CA ILE A 241 -4.17 30.31 21.85
C ILE A 241 -3.05 29.67 22.71
N GLY A 242 -1.87 30.32 22.83
CA GLY A 242 -0.68 29.75 23.47
C GLY A 242 0.10 28.83 22.53
N PRO A 243 1.27 28.28 22.93
CA PRO A 243 2.09 27.45 22.04
C PRO A 243 1.47 26.07 21.78
N ALA A 244 1.87 25.41 20.67
CA ALA A 244 1.39 24.07 20.31
C ALA A 244 1.92 22.98 21.25
N LEU A 245 3.12 23.20 21.76
CA LEU A 245 3.83 22.36 22.72
C LEU A 245 4.22 23.22 23.91
N VAL A 246 4.26 22.63 25.11
CA VAL A 246 4.59 23.35 26.34
C VAL A 246 5.69 22.59 27.07
N ALA A 247 6.81 23.24 27.36
CA ALA A 247 7.93 22.66 28.08
C ALA A 247 7.50 21.99 29.39
N GLY A 248 8.08 20.83 29.66
CA GLY A 248 7.77 19.99 30.83
C GLY A 248 6.51 19.12 30.68
N GLN A 249 5.69 19.32 29.65
CA GLN A 249 4.49 18.50 29.43
C GLN A 249 4.75 17.31 28.50
N ARG A 250 3.84 16.33 28.56
CA ARG A 250 3.85 15.12 27.72
C ARG A 250 2.78 15.22 26.65
N PHE A 251 3.10 14.76 25.45
CA PHE A 251 2.19 14.73 24.32
C PHE A 251 2.24 13.39 23.59
N THR A 252 1.20 13.13 22.81
CA THR A 252 1.11 11.98 21.90
C THR A 252 0.72 12.45 20.51
N LEU A 253 1.55 12.15 19.50
CA LEU A 253 1.15 12.21 18.10
C LEU A 253 0.45 10.90 17.73
N LEU A 254 -0.84 10.98 17.42
CA LEU A 254 -1.70 9.86 17.05
C LEU A 254 -1.98 9.88 15.54
N ILE A 255 -1.69 8.77 14.87
CA ILE A 255 -2.05 8.50 13.48
C ILE A 255 -3.15 7.43 13.47
N GLY A 256 -4.33 7.77 12.97
CA GLY A 256 -5.52 6.93 13.02
C GLY A 256 -5.44 5.72 12.08
N GLY A 257 -5.79 4.53 12.59
CA GLY A 257 -5.79 3.29 11.79
C GLY A 257 -6.84 3.23 10.69
N ASN A 258 -7.84 4.13 10.72
CA ASN A 258 -8.86 4.22 9.67
C ASN A 258 -8.39 4.95 8.41
N TRP A 259 -7.19 5.53 8.44
CA TRP A 259 -6.61 6.18 7.29
C TRP A 259 -6.31 5.15 6.19
N LYS A 260 -6.63 5.51 4.95
CA LYS A 260 -6.53 4.63 3.79
C LYS A 260 -5.23 4.80 3.03
N ASP A 261 -4.75 3.71 2.45
CA ASP A 261 -3.69 3.73 1.47
C ASP A 261 -4.23 4.13 0.08
N ALA A 262 -3.33 4.26 -0.90
CA ALA A 262 -3.68 4.62 -2.28
C ALA A 262 -4.59 3.59 -2.98
N ASN A 263 -4.70 2.36 -2.45
CA ASN A 263 -5.62 1.33 -2.94
C ASN A 263 -6.97 1.34 -2.19
N GLY A 264 -7.17 2.29 -1.26
CA GLY A 264 -8.39 2.43 -0.48
C GLY A 264 -8.47 1.53 0.75
N HIS A 265 -7.42 0.75 1.06
CA HIS A 265 -7.41 -0.12 2.24
C HIS A 265 -6.98 0.66 3.48
N ARG A 266 -7.64 0.41 4.61
CA ARG A 266 -7.25 1.02 5.89
C ARG A 266 -5.88 0.52 6.35
N MET A 267 -5.19 1.33 7.14
CA MET A 267 -3.99 0.92 7.85
C MET A 267 -4.26 -0.27 8.78
N LYS A 268 -3.22 -1.07 9.03
CA LYS A 268 -3.28 -2.27 9.88
C LYS A 268 -3.65 -1.94 11.33
N HIS A 269 -3.13 -0.83 11.86
CA HIS A 269 -3.39 -0.34 13.20
C HIS A 269 -3.08 1.16 13.28
N ALA A 270 -3.66 1.83 14.28
CA ALA A 270 -3.27 3.20 14.63
C ALA A 270 -1.84 3.22 15.17
N PHE A 271 -1.13 4.33 14.96
CA PHE A 271 0.23 4.54 15.46
C PHE A 271 0.26 5.67 16.49
N MET A 272 1.08 5.52 17.53
CA MET A 272 1.22 6.51 18.60
C MET A 272 2.68 6.78 18.89
N LYS A 273 3.14 8.03 18.70
CA LYS A 273 4.43 8.50 19.22
C LYS A 273 4.20 9.33 20.47
N ARG A 274 4.76 8.89 21.60
CA ARG A 274 4.74 9.64 22.87
C ARG A 274 6.06 10.36 23.05
N PHE A 275 6.03 11.58 23.55
CA PHE A 275 7.23 12.37 23.83
C PHE A 275 6.98 13.40 24.96
N THR A 276 8.06 13.89 25.55
CA THR A 276 8.07 15.01 26.50
C THR A 276 8.63 16.24 25.80
N VAL A 277 8.13 17.41 26.14
CA VAL A 277 8.60 18.67 25.57
C VAL A 277 9.68 19.26 26.48
N GLY A 278 10.86 19.53 25.92
CA GLY A 278 11.96 20.24 26.56
C GLY A 278 11.84 21.76 26.41
N PRO A 279 12.85 22.53 26.85
CA PRO A 279 12.91 23.96 26.55
C PRO A 279 12.95 24.22 25.03
N PRO A 280 12.56 25.41 24.57
CA PRO A 280 12.74 25.80 23.17
C PRO A 280 14.23 25.83 22.80
N ASP A 281 14.53 25.43 21.58
CA ASP A 281 15.88 25.47 21.02
C ASP A 281 16.04 26.65 20.06
N ARG A 282 16.96 27.54 20.39
CA ARG A 282 17.23 28.77 19.62
C ARG A 282 18.68 28.85 19.16
N GLU A 283 19.49 27.85 19.47
CA GLU A 283 20.90 27.86 19.13
C GLU A 283 21.05 27.26 17.73
N PRO A 284 21.56 28.02 16.74
CA PRO A 284 21.86 27.43 15.44
C PRO A 284 22.83 26.26 15.53
N PRO A 285 22.67 25.23 14.68
CA PRO A 285 23.65 24.15 14.60
C PRO A 285 25.01 24.71 14.19
N ASP A 286 26.06 24.31 14.91
CA ASP A 286 27.45 24.72 14.66
C ASP A 286 28.31 23.52 14.24
N PRO A 287 28.61 23.38 12.93
CA PRO A 287 29.45 22.30 12.43
C PRO A 287 30.87 22.26 13.01
N GLN A 288 31.39 23.36 13.59
CA GLN A 288 32.70 23.34 14.24
C GLN A 288 32.72 22.50 15.52
N ARG A 289 31.56 22.25 16.12
CA ARG A 289 31.39 21.40 17.30
C ARG A 289 31.22 19.91 16.94
N TRP A 290 31.12 19.57 15.66
CA TRP A 290 30.88 18.20 15.24
C TRP A 290 32.14 17.35 15.36
N GLY A 291 31.99 16.20 16.00
CA GLY A 291 33.03 15.19 16.09
C GLY A 291 32.94 14.20 14.93
N TYR A 292 34.02 13.48 14.65
CA TYR A 292 33.97 12.33 13.74
C TYR A 292 34.73 11.13 14.31
N GLN A 293 34.24 9.94 13.98
CA GLN A 293 34.93 8.68 14.20
C GLN A 293 35.36 8.13 12.85
N ALA A 294 36.67 8.16 12.60
CA ALA A 294 37.26 7.65 11.37
C ALA A 294 37.08 6.13 11.26
N PRO A 295 36.58 5.61 10.12
CA PRO A 295 36.55 4.18 9.86
C PRO A 295 37.95 3.65 9.51
N PRO A 296 38.24 2.36 9.75
CA PRO A 296 39.51 1.77 9.34
C PRO A 296 39.68 1.78 7.82
N ILE A 297 40.88 2.12 7.35
CA ILE A 297 41.21 2.04 5.92
C ILE A 297 41.05 0.62 5.38
N ARG A 298 40.82 0.50 4.07
CA ARG A 298 40.59 -0.78 3.36
C ARG A 298 39.33 -1.54 3.80
N THR A 299 38.49 -0.95 4.65
CA THR A 299 37.17 -1.49 5.02
C THR A 299 36.04 -0.68 4.39
N ARG A 300 34.83 -1.22 4.45
CA ARG A 300 33.58 -0.50 4.15
C ARG A 300 32.84 -0.09 5.41
N GLU A 301 33.53 -0.03 6.56
CA GLU A 301 32.88 0.42 7.79
C GLU A 301 32.43 1.88 7.64
N PRO A 302 31.29 2.25 8.23
CA PRO A 302 30.75 3.58 8.04
C PRO A 302 31.58 4.64 8.76
N LEU A 303 31.78 5.78 8.11
CA LEU A 303 32.17 7.02 8.80
C LEU A 303 31.02 7.45 9.70
N ALA A 304 31.31 7.86 10.94
CA ALA A 304 30.31 8.43 11.84
C ALA A 304 30.67 9.87 12.20
N ILE A 305 29.68 10.76 12.11
CA ILE A 305 29.75 12.16 12.49
C ILE A 305 28.79 12.36 13.67
N ASP A 306 29.32 12.87 14.77
CA ASP A 306 28.53 13.36 15.89
C ASP A 306 28.08 14.79 15.61
N LEU A 307 26.78 14.96 15.39
CA LEU A 307 26.16 16.24 15.04
C LEU A 307 25.97 17.15 16.27
N ALA A 308 26.39 16.71 17.46
CA ALA A 308 26.19 17.34 18.78
C ALA A 308 24.71 17.41 19.25
N GLU A 309 23.76 17.44 18.31
CA GLU A 309 22.32 17.49 18.52
C GLU A 309 21.56 16.76 17.39
N PRO A 310 20.27 16.42 17.59
CA PRO A 310 19.44 15.87 16.53
C PRO A 310 19.20 16.90 15.42
N LEU A 311 19.47 16.55 14.17
CA LEU A 311 19.13 17.39 13.02
C LEU A 311 17.85 16.90 12.31
N ASP A 312 17.28 17.74 11.44
CA ASP A 312 16.19 17.34 10.56
C ASP A 312 16.61 16.13 9.73
N SER A 313 15.90 15.01 9.92
CA SER A 313 16.27 13.73 9.32
C SER A 313 16.34 13.76 7.79
N ALA A 314 15.43 14.47 7.12
CA ALA A 314 15.38 14.50 5.67
C ALA A 314 16.47 15.40 5.10
N LEU A 315 16.77 16.51 5.79
CA LEU A 315 17.83 17.43 5.39
C LEU A 315 19.21 16.86 5.68
N ALA A 316 19.46 16.28 6.85
CA ALA A 316 20.75 15.68 7.19
C ALA A 316 21.15 14.55 6.22
N LEU A 317 20.19 13.75 5.75
CA LEU A 317 20.45 12.70 4.74
C LEU A 317 20.69 13.27 3.34
N ARG A 318 20.21 14.47 3.04
CA ARG A 318 20.28 15.09 1.71
C ARG A 318 21.44 16.07 1.55
N MET A 319 21.78 16.81 2.61
CA MET A 319 22.62 18.02 2.56
C MET A 319 24.03 17.81 3.14
N ILE A 320 24.30 16.64 3.72
CA ILE A 320 25.62 16.27 4.22
C ILE A 320 26.25 15.29 3.22
N HIS A 321 27.43 15.63 2.73
CA HIS A 321 28.15 14.84 1.73
C HIS A 321 29.59 14.61 2.16
N VAL A 322 30.16 13.46 1.76
CA VAL A 322 31.60 13.21 1.87
C VAL A 322 32.24 13.44 0.51
N VAL A 323 33.32 14.22 0.48
CA VAL A 323 34.14 14.42 -0.72
C VAL A 323 35.59 13.99 -0.47
N ASP A 324 36.27 13.53 -1.51
CA ASP A 324 37.71 13.25 -1.49
C ASP A 324 38.53 14.56 -1.55
N GLU A 325 39.86 14.44 -1.45
CA GLU A 325 40.81 15.57 -1.54
C GLU A 325 40.66 16.41 -2.81
N SER A 326 40.22 15.81 -3.92
CA SER A 326 39.96 16.52 -5.18
C SER A 326 38.59 17.19 -5.23
N GLY A 327 37.79 17.08 -4.16
CA GLY A 327 36.44 17.62 -4.07
C GLY A 327 35.38 16.77 -4.76
N ARG A 328 35.69 15.53 -5.18
CA ARG A 328 34.72 14.63 -5.80
C ARG A 328 33.91 13.91 -4.72
N ALA A 329 32.60 13.80 -4.93
CA ALA A 329 31.72 13.07 -4.03
C ALA A 329 32.15 11.60 -3.92
N VAL A 330 32.29 11.13 -2.68
CA VAL A 330 32.49 9.71 -2.39
C VAL A 330 31.14 9.01 -2.56
N PRO A 331 31.05 7.95 -3.36
CA PRO A 331 29.79 7.21 -3.51
C PRO A 331 29.50 6.38 -2.25
N GLY A 332 28.27 6.48 -1.76
CA GLY A 332 27.83 5.77 -0.57
C GLY A 332 26.42 6.19 -0.16
N GLN A 333 25.96 5.63 0.96
CA GLN A 333 24.62 5.86 1.47
C GLN A 333 24.68 6.41 2.90
N PRO A 334 24.11 7.61 3.14
CA PRO A 334 23.97 8.13 4.49
C PRO A 334 22.81 7.47 5.22
N PHE A 335 22.91 7.39 6.54
CA PHE A 335 21.83 6.97 7.44
C PHE A 335 22.03 7.62 8.82
N LEU A 336 20.95 7.76 9.58
CA LEU A 336 20.96 8.38 10.90
C LEU A 336 20.80 7.32 11.99
N THR A 337 21.48 7.52 13.11
CA THR A 337 21.41 6.69 14.31
C THR A 337 21.34 7.59 15.55
N GLU A 338 21.09 6.99 16.72
CA GLU A 338 21.07 7.72 18.01
C GLU A 338 20.11 8.92 18.01
N ARG A 339 18.88 8.71 17.52
CA ARG A 339 17.85 9.75 17.41
C ARG A 339 18.34 10.97 16.65
N GLU A 340 18.83 10.73 15.43
CA GLU A 340 19.33 11.75 14.50
C GLU A 340 20.55 12.55 14.99
N ARG A 341 21.22 12.13 16.08
CA ARG A 341 22.45 12.76 16.58
C ARG A 341 23.71 12.26 15.89
N ILE A 342 23.70 11.02 15.42
CA ILE A 342 24.85 10.43 14.74
C ILE A 342 24.50 10.19 13.28
N TRP A 343 25.13 10.96 12.39
CA TRP A 343 25.08 10.74 10.95
C TRP A 343 26.17 9.76 10.54
N LYS A 344 25.78 8.72 9.81
CA LYS A 344 26.70 7.69 9.33
C LYS A 344 26.70 7.63 7.81
N PHE A 345 27.86 7.32 7.24
CA PHE A 345 28.03 7.18 5.81
C PHE A 345 28.66 5.83 5.47
N LEU A 346 27.88 4.95 4.85
CA LEU A 346 28.34 3.65 4.36
C LEU A 346 28.89 3.81 2.93
N PRO A 347 30.21 3.67 2.71
CA PRO A 347 30.76 3.84 1.37
C PRO A 347 30.43 2.65 0.47
N GLN A 348 30.31 2.91 -0.83
CA GLN A 348 30.15 1.86 -1.84
C GLN A 348 31.43 1.02 -2.00
N HIS A 349 32.59 1.64 -1.81
CA HIS A 349 33.91 1.03 -1.92
C HIS A 349 34.71 1.19 -0.63
N SER A 350 35.73 0.35 -0.43
CA SER A 350 36.57 0.46 0.75
C SER A 350 37.30 1.81 0.83
N TRP A 351 37.45 2.34 2.03
CA TRP A 351 38.18 3.59 2.29
C TRP A 351 39.64 3.48 1.85
N LYS A 352 40.15 4.57 1.28
CA LYS A 352 41.58 4.77 1.01
C LYS A 352 42.15 5.68 2.09
N ALA A 353 43.43 5.52 2.39
CA ALA A 353 44.13 6.51 3.19
C ALA A 353 44.19 7.83 2.43
N GLY A 354 44.03 8.95 3.13
CA GLY A 354 44.06 10.28 2.53
C GLY A 354 43.17 11.30 3.25
N HIS A 355 43.11 12.49 2.65
CA HIS A 355 42.31 13.61 3.14
C HIS A 355 40.91 13.59 2.50
N TYR A 356 39.92 13.87 3.33
CA TYR A 356 38.52 13.96 2.95
C TYR A 356 37.91 15.20 3.57
N SER A 357 36.70 15.55 3.14
CA SER A 357 35.93 16.61 3.78
C SER A 357 34.46 16.25 3.85
N LEU A 358 33.82 16.63 4.95
CA LEU A 358 32.37 16.72 5.04
C LEU A 358 31.95 18.07 4.44
N VAL A 359 31.07 18.04 3.45
CA VAL A 359 30.45 19.23 2.85
C VAL A 359 29.01 19.30 3.32
N VAL A 360 28.64 20.42 3.95
CA VAL A 360 27.32 20.63 4.54
C VAL A 360 26.70 21.87 3.94
N GLU A 361 25.51 21.76 3.33
CA GLU A 361 24.75 22.94 2.91
C GLU A 361 24.26 23.74 4.14
N THR A 362 24.43 25.06 4.14
CA THR A 362 24.07 25.93 5.28
C THR A 362 22.57 25.98 5.56
N THR A 363 21.75 25.59 4.58
CA THR A 363 20.29 25.45 4.71
C THR A 363 19.85 24.18 5.43
N ILE A 364 20.76 23.38 5.96
CA ILE A 364 20.41 22.30 6.90
C ILE A 364 19.72 22.90 8.13
N GLU A 365 18.79 22.15 8.73
CA GLU A 365 18.02 22.60 9.89
C GLU A 365 18.17 21.62 11.05
N ASP A 366 18.13 22.15 12.27
CA ASP A 366 17.85 21.38 13.48
C ASP A 366 16.34 21.04 13.61
N LEU A 367 15.91 20.54 14.78
CA LEU A 367 14.51 20.23 15.03
C LEU A 367 13.60 21.47 15.15
N ALA A 368 14.16 22.61 15.54
CA ALA A 368 13.45 23.88 15.73
C ALA A 368 13.45 24.77 14.47
N GLY A 369 14.12 24.34 13.40
CA GLY A 369 14.21 25.07 12.15
C GLY A 369 15.36 26.08 12.08
N ASN A 370 16.31 26.06 13.02
CA ASN A 370 17.48 26.92 12.95
C ASN A 370 18.46 26.39 11.89
N ASN A 371 19.04 27.29 11.10
CA ASN A 371 20.03 26.98 10.07
C ASN A 371 21.44 27.34 10.53
N ILE A 372 22.48 26.78 9.88
CA ILE A 372 23.87 27.16 10.17
C ILE A 372 24.04 28.67 9.96
N GLY A 373 24.34 29.38 11.06
CA GLY A 373 24.55 30.83 11.05
C GLY A 373 23.28 31.70 10.99
N LYS A 374 22.07 31.13 10.98
CA LYS A 374 20.80 31.89 10.99
C LYS A 374 19.76 31.22 11.91
N PRO A 375 19.39 31.85 13.05
CA PRO A 375 18.26 31.40 13.86
C PRO A 375 16.91 31.53 13.13
N PHE A 376 15.94 30.66 13.45
CA PHE A 376 14.62 30.65 12.82
C PHE A 376 13.77 31.91 13.10
N GLU A 377 14.01 32.58 14.24
CA GLU A 377 13.21 33.73 14.69
C GLU A 377 13.46 35.03 13.89
N VAL A 378 14.57 35.14 13.15
CA VAL A 378 14.95 36.37 12.44
C VAL A 378 14.40 36.37 11.01
N ASP A 379 13.11 36.68 10.82
CA ASP A 379 12.58 37.20 9.55
C ASP A 379 11.23 37.91 9.82
N VAL A 380 11.29 39.22 10.11
CA VAL A 380 10.10 40.11 9.99
C VAL A 380 10.38 41.36 9.14
N PHE A 381 11.62 41.80 8.91
CA PHE A 381 11.85 43.04 8.14
C PHE A 381 13.14 43.10 7.30
N GLU A 382 13.46 42.07 6.52
CA GLU A 382 14.27 42.29 5.31
C GLU A 382 13.60 41.65 4.09
N GLY A 383 13.45 42.47 3.04
CA GLY A 383 12.57 42.22 1.91
C GLY A 383 12.76 40.88 1.21
N VAL A 384 11.63 40.34 0.77
CA VAL A 384 11.48 39.20 -0.13
C VAL A 384 12.24 39.47 -1.44
N SER A 385 13.55 39.19 -1.48
CA SER A 385 14.40 39.02 -2.68
C SER A 385 15.87 38.73 -2.34
N LYS A 386 16.15 37.74 -1.49
CA LYS A 386 17.46 37.07 -1.53
C LYS A 386 17.23 35.61 -1.86
N ARG A 387 17.58 35.24 -3.10
CA ARG A 387 17.90 33.87 -3.50
C ARG A 387 18.77 33.31 -2.37
N LEU A 388 18.29 32.32 -1.60
CA LEU A 388 19.12 31.64 -0.61
C LEU A 388 20.33 31.10 -1.37
N GLU A 389 21.47 31.79 -1.25
CA GLU A 389 22.71 31.30 -1.82
C GLU A 389 23.04 30.03 -1.06
N ARG A 390 23.07 28.88 -1.76
CA ARG A 390 23.52 27.60 -1.21
C ARG A 390 25.01 27.71 -0.92
N THR A 391 25.33 28.26 0.24
CA THR A 391 26.68 28.25 0.77
C THR A 391 26.92 26.91 1.47
N THR A 392 28.16 26.47 1.50
CA THR A 392 28.54 25.19 2.11
C THR A 392 29.64 25.39 3.14
N VAL A 393 29.56 24.69 4.26
CA VAL A 393 30.65 24.55 5.22
C VAL A 393 31.43 23.28 4.90
N LYS A 394 32.76 23.33 5.01
CA LYS A 394 33.66 22.18 4.82
C LYS A 394 34.36 21.83 6.13
N LEU A 395 34.23 20.58 6.55
CA LEU A 395 34.92 20.03 7.72
C LEU A 395 35.96 18.99 7.24
N PRO A 396 37.27 19.29 7.28
CA PRO A 396 38.29 18.35 6.85
C PRO A 396 38.48 17.21 7.86
N PHE A 397 38.74 16.00 7.36
CA PHE A 397 39.15 14.86 8.17
C PHE A 397 40.15 13.98 7.41
N GLU A 398 40.88 13.13 8.14
CA GLU A 398 41.93 12.27 7.58
C GLU A 398 41.67 10.81 7.94
N LEU A 399 41.89 9.92 6.97
CA LEU A 399 41.88 8.47 7.18
C LEU A 399 43.31 7.95 7.05
N ARG A 400 43.80 7.24 8.08
CA ARG A 400 45.16 6.70 8.15
C ARG A 400 45.19 5.19 8.17
#